data_AF-A0A5R2N529-F1
#
_entry.id   AF-A0A5R2N529-F1
#
_cell.length_a   1.000
_cell.length_b   1.000
_cell.length_c   1.000
_cell.angle_alpha   90.00
_cell.angle_beta   90.00
_cell.angle_gamma   90.00
#
_symmetry.space_group_name_H-M   'P 1'
#
loop_
_entity.id
_entity.type
_entity.pdbx_description
1 polymer ?
#
loop_
_entity_poly.entity_id
_entity_poly.type
_entity_poly.pdbx_seq_one_letter_code
_entity_poly.pdbx_strand_id
1 'polypeptide(L)'
;MPDTVRPSLAGFFAGSNPMPPVHLGTRYDTSGNFLIEPGNTVVSHLVSGSPSEAVVLAVRDRMMAMPDADRLAFTPVSSLH
;
A
#
# COMPACT_ATOMS: atom_id res chain seq x y z
N MET A 1 24.94 13.33 -0.38
CA MET A 1 24.04 13.44 0.79
C MET A 1 22.86 12.53 0.48
N PRO A 2 22.45 11.57 1.32
CA PRO A 2 21.15 10.96 1.05
C PRO A 2 20.16 12.12 1.05
N ASP A 3 19.40 12.26 -0.03
CA ASP A 3 18.28 13.19 -0.07
C ASP A 3 17.53 13.06 1.24
N THR A 4 17.33 14.18 1.94
CA THR A 4 16.68 14.18 3.26
C THR A 4 15.41 13.36 3.16
N VAL A 5 15.41 12.18 3.77
CA VAL A 5 14.24 11.31 3.76
C VAL A 5 13.09 12.15 4.31
N ARG A 6 11.99 12.22 3.55
CA ARG A 6 10.81 12.94 4.00
C ARG A 6 10.41 12.42 5.38
N PRO A 7 10.25 13.30 6.41
CA PRO A 7 9.91 12.87 7.76
C PRO A 7 8.68 11.96 7.83
N SER A 8 7.73 12.13 6.90
CA SER A 8 6.54 11.28 6.75
C SER A 8 6.85 9.79 6.48
N LEU A 9 8.07 9.44 6.05
CA LEU A 9 8.47 8.06 5.77
C LEU A 9 9.20 7.40 6.95
N ALA A 10 9.64 8.17 7.95
CA ALA A 10 10.40 7.64 9.08
C ALA A 10 9.65 6.54 9.84
N GLY A 11 8.32 6.65 9.92
CA GLY A 11 7.44 5.67 10.54
C GLY A 11 7.38 4.32 9.83
N PHE A 12 7.98 4.14 8.66
CA PHE A 12 8.06 2.85 7.96
C PHE A 12 9.45 2.21 8.04
N PHE A 13 10.41 2.86 8.72
CA PHE A 13 11.74 2.32 8.88
C PHE A 13 11.76 1.18 9.91
N ALA A 14 12.53 0.14 9.60
CA ALA A 14 12.72 -0.99 10.50
C ALA A 14 13.28 -0.56 11.86
N GLY A 15 14.20 0.41 11.88
CA GLY A 15 14.77 0.95 13.13
C GLY A 15 13.78 1.75 13.99
N SER A 16 12.65 2.17 13.43
CA SER A 16 11.61 2.93 14.14
C SER A 16 10.45 2.05 14.60
N ASN A 17 10.36 0.79 14.14
CA ASN A 17 9.26 -0.13 14.45
C ASN A 17 9.79 -1.49 14.88
N PRO A 18 9.97 -1.73 16.20
CA PRO A 18 10.46 -3.02 16.70
C PRO A 18 9.41 -4.13 16.65
N MET A 19 8.13 -3.78 16.46
CA MET A 19 7.01 -4.71 16.35
C MET A 19 6.58 -4.87 14.89
N PRO A 20 6.03 -6.04 14.50
CA PRO A 20 5.40 -6.20 13.19
C PRO A 20 4.27 -5.19 12.96
N PRO A 21 3.89 -4.90 11.69
CA PRO A 21 2.73 -4.08 11.38
C PRO A 21 1.46 -4.58 12.10
N VAL A 22 0.68 -3.67 12.67
CA VAL A 22 -0.52 -3.99 13.48
C VAL A 22 -1.57 -4.84 12.73
N HIS A 23 -1.60 -4.74 11.41
CA HIS A 23 -2.55 -5.45 10.55
C HIS A 23 -2.05 -6.82 10.05
N LEU A 24 -0.79 -7.17 10.31
CA LEU A 24 -0.25 -8.47 9.94
C LEU A 24 -0.94 -9.58 10.74
N GLY A 25 -1.44 -10.60 10.05
CA GLY A 25 -2.19 -11.72 10.62
C GLY A 25 -3.68 -11.43 10.88
N THR A 26 -4.14 -10.20 10.66
CA THR A 26 -5.57 -9.84 10.76
C THR A 26 -6.14 -9.39 9.43
N ARG A 27 -5.50 -8.43 8.75
CA ARG A 27 -5.91 -7.93 7.43
C ARG A 27 -5.21 -8.63 6.29
N TYR A 28 -3.94 -8.97 6.48
CA TYR A 28 -3.13 -9.65 5.48
C TYR A 28 -2.15 -10.63 6.13
N ASP A 29 -1.79 -11.69 5.40
CA ASP A 29 -0.77 -12.65 5.82
C ASP A 29 0.66 -12.18 5.45
N THR A 30 1.67 -12.99 5.80
CA THR A 30 3.08 -12.72 5.50
C THR A 30 3.42 -12.79 4.01
N SER A 31 2.52 -13.33 3.18
CA SER A 31 2.67 -13.38 1.72
C SER A 31 1.93 -12.20 1.04
N GLY A 32 1.33 -11.30 1.82
CA GLY A 32 0.58 -10.15 1.32
C GLY A 32 -0.83 -10.49 0.84
N ASN A 33 -1.36 -11.68 1.13
CA ASN A 33 -2.75 -12.03 0.79
C ASN A 33 -3.70 -11.40 1.81
N PHE A 34 -4.78 -10.76 1.33
CA PHE A 34 -5.80 -10.21 2.20
C PHE A 34 -6.65 -11.31 2.84
N LEU A 35 -6.90 -11.15 4.14
CA LEU A 35 -7.69 -12.06 4.98
C LEU A 35 -9.13 -11.56 5.09
N ILE A 36 -10.02 -12.42 5.61
CA ILE A 36 -11.42 -12.06 5.84
C ILE A 36 -11.50 -11.11 7.04
N GLU A 37 -11.75 -9.84 6.76
CA GLU A 37 -11.98 -8.78 7.75
C GLU A 37 -13.23 -7.98 7.35
N PRO A 38 -14.45 -8.49 7.64
CA PRO A 38 -15.69 -7.88 7.16
C PRO A 38 -15.98 -6.54 7.84
N GLY A 39 -16.51 -5.59 7.08
CA GLY A 39 -16.89 -4.27 7.56
C GLY A 39 -17.76 -3.53 6.54
N ASN A 40 -18.19 -2.32 6.88
CA ASN A 40 -18.91 -1.42 5.99
C ASN A 40 -18.31 -0.02 6.06
N THR A 41 -18.43 0.73 4.98
CA THR A 41 -17.96 2.12 4.86
C THR A 41 -18.59 2.77 3.61
N VAL A 42 -18.53 4.10 3.53
CA VAL A 42 -18.88 4.87 2.32
C VAL A 42 -17.57 5.29 1.64
N VAL A 43 -17.42 5.01 0.35
CA VAL A 43 -16.19 5.23 -0.41
C VAL A 43 -16.46 5.85 -1.78
N SER A 44 -15.45 6.45 -2.40
CA SER A 44 -15.52 7.04 -3.74
C SER A 44 -14.51 6.41 -4.68
N HIS A 45 -14.94 5.40 -5.44
CA HIS A 45 -14.06 4.71 -6.38
C HIS A 45 -13.45 5.61 -7.44
N LEU A 46 -12.25 5.24 -7.91
CA LEU A 46 -11.72 5.79 -9.15
C LEU A 46 -12.66 5.42 -10.31
N VAL A 47 -12.87 6.38 -11.21
CA VAL A 47 -13.65 6.13 -12.43
C VAL A 47 -12.78 5.34 -13.39
N SER A 48 -13.21 4.12 -13.72
CA SER A 48 -12.46 3.24 -14.62
C SER A 48 -12.29 3.85 -16.01
N GLY A 49 -11.08 3.76 -16.56
CA GLY A 49 -10.67 4.37 -17.82
C GLY A 49 -10.44 5.88 -17.76
N SER A 50 -10.58 6.51 -16.58
CA SER A 50 -10.36 7.95 -16.45
C SER A 50 -8.87 8.32 -16.48
N PRO A 51 -8.52 9.55 -16.89
CA PRO A 51 -7.15 10.06 -16.77
C PRO A 51 -6.60 9.99 -15.34
N SER A 52 -7.47 10.18 -14.33
CA SER A 52 -7.08 10.08 -12.93
C SER A 52 -6.69 8.66 -12.54
N GLU A 53 -7.46 7.65 -12.98
CA GLU A 53 -7.10 6.25 -12.76
C GLU A 53 -5.74 5.94 -13.40
N ALA A 54 -5.52 6.37 -14.64
CA ALA A 54 -4.26 6.14 -15.35
C ALA A 54 -3.04 6.69 -14.60
N VAL A 55 -3.13 7.90 -14.01
CA VAL A 55 -2.03 8.49 -13.25
C VAL A 55 -1.77 7.74 -11.94
N VAL A 56 -2.83 7.31 -11.23
CA VAL A 56 -2.68 6.51 -10.00
C VAL A 56 -2.03 5.16 -10.31
N LEU A 57 -2.43 4.51 -11.40
CA LEU A 57 -1.85 3.24 -11.83
C LEU A 57 -0.37 3.38 -12.23
N ALA A 58 0.01 4.46 -12.91
CA ALA A 58 1.42 4.72 -13.23
C ALA A 58 2.29 4.85 -11.97
N VAL A 59 1.78 5.46 -10.89
CA VAL A 59 2.47 5.52 -9.59
C VAL A 59 2.54 4.13 -8.94
N ARG A 60 1.43 3.38 -8.96
CA ARG A 60 1.37 2.01 -8.44
C ARG A 60 2.41 1.11 -9.13
N ASP A 61 2.50 1.17 -10.45
CA ASP A 61 3.46 0.38 -11.23
C ASP A 61 4.90 0.74 -10.86
N ARG A 62 5.19 2.03 -10.66
CA ARG A 62 6.50 2.47 -10.18
C ARG A 62 6.83 1.96 -8.78
N MET A 63 5.85 1.90 -7.88
CA MET A 63 6.02 1.33 -6.54
C MET A 63 6.25 -0.18 -6.60
N MET A 64 5.53 -0.90 -7.46
CA MET A 64 5.71 -2.34 -7.66
C MET A 64 7.07 -2.70 -8.27
N ALA A 65 7.67 -1.78 -9.03
CA ALA A 65 9.00 -1.95 -9.61
C ALA A 65 10.15 -1.64 -8.63
N MET A 66 9.86 -1.17 -7.41
CA MET A 66 10.90 -0.90 -6.42
C MET A 66 11.54 -2.20 -5.91
N PRO A 67 12.83 -2.17 -5.54
CA PRO A 67 13.41 -3.25 -4.72
C PRO A 67 12.55 -3.47 -3.48
N ASP A 68 12.43 -4.72 -3.05
CA ASP A 68 11.66 -5.12 -1.88
C ASP A 68 10.15 -4.77 -1.94
N ALA A 69 9.57 -4.61 -3.14
CA ALA A 69 8.15 -4.37 -3.32
C ALA A 69 7.26 -5.51 -2.77
N ASP A 70 7.83 -6.71 -2.61
CA ASP A 70 7.21 -7.86 -1.94
C ASP A 70 6.96 -7.62 -0.44
N ARG A 71 7.55 -6.57 0.15
CA ARG A 71 7.25 -6.14 1.52
C ARG A 71 5.96 -5.31 1.63
N LEU A 72 5.28 -5.03 0.51
CA LEU A 72 4.01 -4.30 0.45
C LEU A 72 2.88 -5.20 -0.05
N ALA A 73 1.74 -5.18 0.64
CA ALA A 73 0.51 -5.85 0.19
C ALA A 73 -0.32 -4.87 -0.65
N PHE A 74 -0.29 -5.01 -1.98
CA PHE A 74 -1.05 -4.16 -2.90
C PHE A 74 -2.49 -4.66 -3.07
N THR A 75 -3.46 -3.77 -2.93
CA THR A 75 -4.86 -4.09 -3.22
C THR A 75 -5.11 -4.24 -4.74
N PRO A 76 -6.21 -4.91 -5.14
CA PRO A 76 -6.64 -4.96 -6.53
C PRO A 76 -6.97 -3.57 -7.08
N VAL A 77 -6.68 -3.34 -8.37
CA VAL A 77 -6.97 -2.05 -9.05
C VAL A 77 -8.44 -1.67 -8.94
N SER A 78 -9.36 -2.63 -9.11
CA SER A 78 -10.80 -2.42 -9.01
C SER A 78 -11.29 -2.02 -7.61
N SER A 79 -10.44 -2.12 -6.59
CA SER A 79 -10.78 -1.77 -5.20
C SER A 79 -10.33 -0.37 -4.78
N LEU A 80 -9.60 0.35 -5.64
CA LEU A 80 -9.12 1.70 -5.35
C LEU A 80 -10.29 2.67 -5.16
N HIS A 81 -10.23 3.46 -4.10
CA HIS A 81 -11.27 4.37 -3.66
C HIS A 81 -10.70 5.53 -2.84
#